data_AF-I3S430-F1
#
_entry.id   AF-I3S430-F1
#
_cell.length_a   1.000
_cell.length_b   1.000
_cell.length_c   1.000
_cell.angle_alpha   90.00
_cell.angle_beta   90.00
_cell.angle_gamma   90.00
#
_symmetry.space_group_name_H-M   'P 1'
#
loop_
_entity.id
_entity.type
_entity.pdbx_description
1 polymer ?
#
loop_
_entity_poly.entity_id
_entity_poly.type
_entity_poly.pdbx_seq_one_letter_code
_entity_poly.pdbx_strand_id
1 'polypeptide(L)'
;MNEKRNPKRQKPLPFKMPVTDFNDVQNLDDGILFPVEEIAQYPLPGYVSPTSISFSPDDSLISYLFSPDNTLNRKIFTFDPKTNKQELLFSPPDGGLDESNISPEEKLRRERLRERGLGVTRYEWVKTNSKRKAVLVPLPAGIYVHDISHSKTELKLPSIPASPIIDPHLSPDGSMLAYVRDCELHVMNLLSDESKQLTHGAKENGFVSPVFG
;
A
#
# COMPACT_ATOMS: atom_id res chain seq x y z
N MET A 1 59.33 -28.71 -21.50
CA MET A 1 58.27 -29.58 -22.06
C MET A 1 57.37 -30.05 -20.93
N ASN A 2 56.06 -29.95 -21.16
CA ASN A 2 54.97 -30.36 -20.27
C ASN A 2 55.15 -31.76 -19.67
N GLU A 3 54.61 -32.01 -18.46
CA GLU A 3 53.34 -32.74 -18.35
C GLU A 3 52.80 -32.90 -16.91
N LYS A 4 51.49 -32.57 -16.81
CA LYS A 4 50.42 -33.28 -16.09
C LYS A 4 50.49 -33.37 -14.56
N ARG A 5 49.79 -32.41 -13.93
CA ARG A 5 49.18 -32.57 -12.59
C ARG A 5 47.90 -33.43 -12.69
N ASN A 6 47.82 -34.45 -11.84
CA ASN A 6 46.57 -34.92 -11.25
C ASN A 6 46.89 -35.77 -10.00
N PRO A 7 46.56 -35.32 -8.79
CA PRO A 7 46.46 -36.22 -7.65
C PRO A 7 45.00 -36.44 -7.25
N LYS A 8 44.65 -37.72 -7.15
CA LYS A 8 43.42 -38.21 -6.51
C LYS A 8 43.40 -37.82 -5.02
N ARG A 9 42.22 -37.36 -4.59
CA ARG A 9 41.72 -37.05 -3.23
C ARG A 9 42.35 -37.84 -2.07
N GLN A 10 42.69 -37.13 -0.99
CA GLN A 10 42.60 -37.63 0.40
C GLN A 10 41.61 -36.75 1.18
N LYS A 11 40.70 -37.38 1.92
CA LYS A 11 39.65 -36.73 2.75
C LYS A 11 40.29 -36.08 3.98
N PRO A 12 39.95 -34.83 4.36
CA PRO A 12 40.41 -34.25 5.62
C PRO A 12 39.60 -34.79 6.81
N LEU A 13 40.32 -35.08 7.90
CA LEU A 13 39.82 -35.42 9.24
C LEU A 13 39.10 -34.22 9.89
N PRO A 14 38.24 -34.44 10.91
CA PRO A 14 37.30 -33.43 11.37
C PRO A 14 38.03 -32.30 12.10
N PHE A 15 37.95 -31.08 11.53
CA PHE A 15 38.39 -29.87 12.21
C PHE A 15 37.43 -29.57 13.36
N LYS A 16 37.91 -29.81 14.58
CA LYS A 16 37.28 -29.42 15.83
C LYS A 16 37.36 -27.89 15.89
N MET A 17 36.21 -27.21 15.88
CA MET A 17 36.14 -25.75 15.96
C MET A 17 36.77 -25.27 17.28
N PRO A 18 37.60 -24.22 17.27
CA PRO A 18 38.14 -23.66 18.50
C PRO A 18 37.01 -23.00 19.29
N VAL A 19 36.98 -23.28 20.59
CA VAL A 19 36.12 -22.59 21.55
C VAL A 19 36.61 -21.15 21.62
N THR A 20 35.76 -20.20 21.24
CA THR A 20 36.05 -18.77 21.43
C THR A 20 36.07 -18.48 22.91
N ASP A 21 37.25 -18.09 23.40
CA ASP A 21 37.48 -17.61 24.76
C ASP A 21 36.55 -16.44 25.07
N PHE A 22 35.77 -16.60 26.13
CA PHE A 22 35.07 -15.52 26.82
C PHE A 22 36.10 -14.69 27.57
N ASN A 23 36.69 -13.67 26.94
CA ASN A 23 37.34 -12.56 27.65
C ASN A 23 37.65 -11.41 26.70
N ASP A 24 36.60 -10.67 26.35
CA ASP A 24 36.66 -9.22 26.19
C ASP A 24 35.22 -8.71 26.35
N VAL A 25 34.79 -8.56 27.61
CA VAL A 25 33.63 -7.73 27.95
C VAL A 25 34.10 -6.28 27.82
N GLN A 26 34.36 -5.85 26.60
CA GLN A 26 34.39 -4.44 26.26
C GLN A 26 32.93 -3.99 26.33
N ASN A 27 32.63 -3.09 27.28
CA ASN A 27 31.32 -2.47 27.49
C ASN A 27 30.62 -2.20 26.15
N LEU A 28 29.67 -3.06 25.81
CA LEU A 28 28.79 -2.93 24.65
C LEU A 28 27.50 -2.19 25.03
N ASP A 29 27.54 -1.43 26.11
CA ASP A 29 26.38 -0.74 26.70
C ASP A 29 26.13 0.67 26.13
N ASP A 30 26.95 1.14 25.19
CA ASP A 30 26.71 2.42 24.48
C ASP A 30 26.18 2.25 23.04
N GLY A 31 25.89 1.01 22.63
CA GLY A 31 25.17 0.72 21.39
C GLY A 31 23.69 0.54 21.71
N ILE A 32 22.80 1.32 21.07
CA ILE A 32 21.34 1.14 21.20
C ILE A 32 21.02 -0.31 20.78
N LEU A 33 20.82 -1.18 21.77
CA LEU A 33 20.46 -2.58 21.56
C LEU A 33 18.94 -2.65 21.42
N PHE A 34 18.45 -2.81 20.19
CA PHE A 34 17.03 -3.02 19.95
C PHE A 34 16.61 -4.39 20.49
N PRO A 35 15.62 -4.50 21.40
CA PRO A 35 15.12 -5.77 21.88
C PRO A 35 14.51 -6.58 20.72
N VAL A 36 14.53 -7.92 20.86
CA VAL A 36 14.06 -8.84 19.81
C VAL A 36 12.60 -8.55 19.44
N GLU A 37 11.80 -8.17 20.43
CA GLU A 37 10.41 -7.78 20.27
C GLU A 37 10.23 -6.56 19.37
N GLU A 38 11.17 -5.61 19.37
CA GLU A 38 11.11 -4.39 18.55
C GLU A 38 11.48 -4.67 17.09
N ILE A 39 12.49 -5.52 16.86
CA ILE A 39 12.93 -5.90 15.51
C ILE A 39 12.02 -6.97 14.86
N ALA A 40 11.21 -7.66 15.66
CA ALA A 40 10.22 -8.61 15.17
C ALA A 40 8.91 -7.95 14.72
N GLN A 41 8.70 -6.67 15.04
CA GLN A 41 7.52 -5.90 14.66
C GLN A 41 7.74 -5.14 13.35
N TYR A 42 6.64 -4.76 12.71
CA TYR A 42 6.64 -3.93 11.50
C TYR A 42 5.80 -2.67 11.71
N PRO A 43 6.25 -1.51 11.20
CA PRO A 43 7.55 -1.27 10.56
C PRO A 43 8.72 -1.38 11.55
N LEU A 44 9.94 -1.59 11.03
CA LEU A 44 11.14 -1.68 11.87
C LEU A 44 11.42 -0.33 12.56
N PRO A 45 12.08 -0.33 13.73
CA PRO A 45 12.51 0.90 14.38
C PRO A 45 13.30 1.81 13.44
N GLY A 46 12.89 3.07 13.33
CA GLY A 46 13.51 4.06 12.44
C GLY A 46 13.15 3.95 10.96
N TYR A 47 12.31 2.99 10.55
CA TYR A 47 11.87 2.83 9.15
C TYR A 47 10.52 3.49 8.84
N VAL A 48 9.88 4.16 9.81
CA VAL A 48 8.69 4.97 9.55
C VAL A 48 9.11 6.22 8.81
N SER A 49 8.67 6.34 7.56
CA SER A 49 8.90 7.53 6.76
C SER A 49 7.67 7.85 5.92
N PRO A 50 7.47 9.12 5.55
CA PRO A 50 6.45 9.50 4.59
C PRO A 50 6.58 8.71 3.28
N THR A 51 5.48 8.11 2.84
CA THR A 51 5.40 7.41 1.54
C THR A 51 4.34 8.04 0.64
N SER A 52 4.34 7.71 -0.65
CA SER A 52 3.33 8.19 -1.61
C SER A 52 3.20 9.73 -1.61
N ILE A 53 4.34 10.41 -1.68
CA ILE A 53 4.42 11.87 -1.66
C ILE A 53 3.84 12.42 -2.98
N SER A 54 2.96 13.43 -2.88
CA SER A 54 2.39 14.13 -4.04
C SER A 54 2.15 15.60 -3.73
N PHE A 55 2.16 16.44 -4.76
CA PHE A 55 1.77 17.85 -4.65
C PHE A 55 0.27 18.01 -4.87
N SER A 56 -0.34 18.99 -4.21
CA SER A 56 -1.71 19.42 -4.53
C SER A 56 -1.79 19.98 -5.96
N PRO A 57 -2.97 20.02 -6.61
CA PRO A 57 -3.10 20.50 -7.99
C PRO A 57 -2.60 21.93 -8.22
N ASP A 58 -2.54 22.75 -7.18
CA ASP A 58 -2.05 24.13 -7.19
C ASP A 58 -0.65 24.29 -6.57
N ASP A 59 0.06 23.18 -6.35
CA ASP A 59 1.41 23.09 -5.78
C ASP A 59 1.60 23.76 -4.41
N SER A 60 0.51 24.07 -3.70
CA SER A 60 0.59 24.79 -2.43
C SER A 60 0.80 23.86 -1.23
N LEU A 61 0.52 22.57 -1.35
CA LEU A 61 0.64 21.58 -0.29
C LEU A 61 1.38 20.33 -0.80
N ILE A 62 2.13 19.70 0.10
CA ILE A 62 2.72 18.38 -0.11
C ILE A 62 1.90 17.39 0.72
N SER A 63 1.29 16.39 0.10
CA SER A 63 0.60 15.30 0.79
C SER A 63 1.44 14.04 0.80
N TYR A 64 1.22 13.19 1.80
CA TYR A 64 1.91 11.91 1.95
C TYR A 64 1.15 10.97 2.90
N LEU A 65 1.47 9.69 2.82
CA LEU A 65 1.02 8.67 3.75
C LEU A 65 1.99 8.54 4.90
N PHE A 66 1.46 8.55 6.13
CA PHE A 66 2.27 8.43 7.34
C PHE A 66 1.46 7.82 8.50
N SER A 67 2.16 7.14 9.41
CA SER A 67 1.63 6.60 10.67
C SER A 67 2.46 7.19 11.82
N PRO A 68 1.92 8.16 12.59
CA PRO A 68 2.66 8.79 13.68
C PRO A 68 2.88 7.84 14.88
N ASP A 69 2.08 6.79 14.97
CA ASP A 69 2.06 5.76 16.01
C ASP A 69 3.03 4.59 15.74
N ASN A 70 3.85 4.67 14.68
CA ASN A 70 4.79 3.61 14.29
C ASN A 70 4.08 2.27 14.02
N THR A 71 2.90 2.31 13.40
CA THR A 71 2.14 1.12 12.99
C THR A 71 2.05 1.02 11.47
N LEU A 72 1.47 -0.08 10.98
CA LEU A 72 1.16 -0.21 9.56
C LEU A 72 -0.02 0.68 9.13
N ASN A 73 -0.76 1.27 10.07
CA ASN A 73 -1.98 2.02 9.81
C ASN A 73 -1.70 3.46 9.37
N ARG A 74 -1.65 3.67 8.06
CA ARG A 74 -1.31 4.97 7.48
C ARG A 74 -2.55 5.83 7.26
N LYS A 75 -2.35 7.13 7.46
CA LYS A 75 -3.31 8.20 7.18
C LYS A 75 -2.70 9.16 6.17
N ILE A 76 -3.51 10.04 5.59
CA ILE A 76 -3.00 11.09 4.71
C ILE A 76 -2.71 12.32 5.55
N PHE A 77 -1.50 12.82 5.45
CA PHE A 77 -1.08 14.10 6.03
C PHE A 77 -0.75 15.09 4.91
N THR A 78 -0.85 16.37 5.22
CA THR A 78 -0.37 17.46 4.37
C THR A 78 0.67 18.28 5.11
N PHE A 79 1.65 18.78 4.37
CA PHE A 79 2.63 19.74 4.80
C PHE A 79 2.53 21.00 3.94
N ASP A 80 2.36 22.15 4.59
CA ASP A 80 2.39 23.45 3.93
C ASP A 80 3.82 24.03 4.00
N PRO A 81 4.55 24.14 2.87
CA PRO A 81 5.91 24.65 2.85
C PRO A 81 6.01 26.15 3.17
N LYS A 82 4.92 26.92 3.10
CA LYS A 82 4.92 28.34 3.45
C LYS A 82 4.85 28.56 4.95
N THR A 83 4.04 27.76 5.63
CA THR A 83 3.80 27.88 7.08
C THR A 83 4.61 26.88 7.91
N ASN A 84 5.25 25.90 7.27
CA ASN A 84 5.96 24.78 7.89
C ASN A 84 5.06 23.96 8.83
N LYS A 85 3.76 23.87 8.52
CA LYS A 85 2.79 23.12 9.32
C LYS A 85 2.45 21.78 8.67
N GLN A 86 2.42 20.75 9.50
CA GLN A 86 1.86 19.45 9.15
C GLN A 86 0.46 19.30 9.76
N GLU A 87 -0.49 18.83 8.96
CA GLU A 87 -1.87 18.61 9.37
C GLU A 87 -2.38 17.24 8.89
N LEU A 88 -3.28 16.65 9.65
CA LEU A 88 -3.99 15.43 9.23
C LEU A 88 -5.01 15.80 8.16
N LEU A 89 -4.87 15.22 6.97
CA LEU A 89 -5.79 15.45 5.86
C LEU A 89 -6.97 14.48 5.91
N PHE A 90 -6.67 13.19 6.05
CA PHE A 90 -7.69 12.15 6.00
C PHE A 90 -7.32 10.99 6.90
N SER A 91 -8.31 10.57 7.69
CA SER A 91 -8.28 9.31 8.44
C SER A 91 -9.43 8.43 7.96
N PRO A 92 -9.22 7.12 7.74
CA PRO A 92 -10.31 6.20 7.47
C PRO A 92 -11.40 6.29 8.56
N PRO A 93 -12.70 6.26 8.21
CA PRO A 93 -13.80 6.42 9.17
C PRO A 93 -13.76 5.43 10.34
N ASP A 94 -13.45 4.17 10.06
CA ASP A 94 -13.37 3.09 11.07
C ASP A 94 -11.91 2.80 11.49
N GLY A 95 -11.02 3.77 11.30
CA GLY A 95 -9.59 3.60 11.55
C GLY A 95 -8.85 2.75 10.51
N GLY A 96 -9.55 2.07 9.59
CA GLY A 96 -8.96 1.42 8.41
C GLY A 96 -8.21 0.12 8.71
N LEU A 97 -8.50 -0.48 9.87
CA LEU A 97 -7.90 -1.73 10.34
C LEU A 97 -8.73 -2.98 9.99
N ASP A 98 -9.96 -2.78 9.51
CA ASP A 98 -10.86 -3.90 9.26
C ASP A 98 -10.50 -4.62 7.94
N GLU A 99 -9.67 -5.65 8.07
CA GLU A 99 -9.31 -6.54 6.97
C GLU A 99 -10.36 -7.62 6.69
N SER A 100 -11.39 -7.76 7.56
CA SER A 100 -12.41 -8.81 7.39
C SER A 100 -13.23 -8.64 6.11
N ASN A 101 -13.23 -7.43 5.56
CA ASN A 101 -13.97 -7.04 4.37
C ASN A 101 -13.11 -7.04 3.08
N ILE A 102 -11.87 -7.54 3.12
CA ILE A 102 -10.98 -7.59 1.95
C ILE A 102 -11.30 -8.82 1.09
N SER A 103 -11.56 -8.59 -0.21
CA SER A 103 -11.83 -9.68 -1.17
C SER A 103 -10.56 -10.51 -1.46
N PRO A 104 -10.70 -11.78 -1.90
CA PRO A 104 -9.55 -12.61 -2.25
C PRO A 104 -8.69 -12.00 -3.37
N GLU A 105 -9.32 -11.32 -4.32
CA GLU A 105 -8.65 -10.64 -5.43
C GLU A 105 -7.77 -9.46 -4.93
N GLU A 106 -8.29 -8.63 -4.02
CA GLU A 106 -7.52 -7.52 -3.44
C GLU A 106 -6.40 -8.04 -2.55
N LYS A 107 -6.63 -9.12 -1.80
CA LYS A 107 -5.58 -9.78 -1.00
C LYS A 107 -4.42 -10.25 -1.88
N LEU A 108 -4.72 -10.90 -2.99
CA LEU A 108 -3.72 -11.37 -3.95
C LEU A 108 -2.98 -10.20 -4.62
N ARG A 109 -3.68 -9.10 -4.93
CA ARG A 109 -3.06 -7.87 -5.46
C ARG A 109 -2.05 -7.29 -4.48
N ARG A 110 -2.44 -7.13 -3.21
CA ARG A 110 -1.57 -6.62 -2.14
C ARG A 110 -0.35 -7.50 -1.93
N GLU A 111 -0.53 -8.83 -1.93
CA GLU A 111 0.57 -9.77 -1.81
C GLU A 111 1.60 -9.62 -2.94
N ARG A 112 1.13 -9.50 -4.20
CA ARG A 112 1.99 -9.27 -5.37
C ARG A 112 2.72 -7.93 -5.32
N LEU A 113 2.05 -6.89 -4.82
CA LEU A 113 2.65 -5.57 -4.60
C LEU A 113 3.52 -5.50 -3.34
N ARG A 114 3.53 -6.55 -2.51
CA ARG A 114 4.13 -6.57 -1.17
C ARG A 114 3.62 -5.43 -0.29
N GLU A 115 2.38 -5.03 -0.49
CA GLU A 115 1.71 -3.97 0.25
C GLU A 115 1.19 -4.52 1.58
N ARG A 116 1.88 -4.17 2.68
CA ARG A 116 1.52 -4.57 4.05
C ARG A 116 0.84 -3.45 4.84
N GLY A 117 0.76 -2.24 4.28
CA GLY A 117 0.15 -1.12 4.97
C GLY A 117 -1.35 -1.33 5.20
N LEU A 118 -1.81 -0.91 6.37
CA LEU A 118 -3.21 -0.80 6.75
C LEU A 118 -3.68 0.66 6.61
N GLY A 119 -4.98 0.88 6.74
CA GLY A 119 -5.57 2.19 6.53
C GLY A 119 -5.50 2.62 5.08
N VAL A 120 -4.94 3.81 4.84
CA VAL A 120 -4.75 4.33 3.49
C VAL A 120 -3.46 3.77 2.90
N THR A 121 -3.58 2.99 1.84
CA THR A 121 -2.43 2.46 1.07
C THR A 121 -2.11 3.31 -0.15
N ARG A 122 -3.11 4.02 -0.69
CA ARG A 122 -2.98 4.88 -1.86
C ARG A 122 -4.02 5.99 -1.82
N TYR A 123 -3.72 7.09 -2.49
CA TYR A 123 -4.65 8.18 -2.74
C TYR A 123 -4.27 8.89 -4.03
N GLU A 124 -5.19 9.67 -4.59
CA GLU A 124 -4.95 10.52 -5.75
C GLU A 124 -5.56 11.90 -5.54
N TRP A 125 -4.91 12.94 -6.06
CA TRP A 125 -5.50 14.27 -6.11
C TRP A 125 -6.53 14.38 -7.24
N VAL A 126 -7.69 14.96 -6.93
CA VAL A 126 -8.69 15.29 -7.94
C VAL A 126 -8.26 16.56 -8.69
N LYS A 127 -7.86 16.40 -9.96
CA LYS A 127 -7.30 17.47 -10.81
C LYS A 127 -8.35 18.16 -11.69
N THR A 128 -9.53 18.42 -11.14
CA THR A 128 -10.56 19.17 -11.88
C THR A 128 -10.15 20.64 -12.03
N ASN A 129 -10.63 21.33 -13.06
CA ASN A 129 -10.42 22.78 -13.27
C ASN A 129 -11.06 23.67 -12.17
N SER A 130 -11.70 23.08 -11.17
CA SER A 130 -12.24 23.80 -10.03
C SER A 130 -11.13 24.18 -9.04
N LYS A 131 -11.32 25.28 -8.29
CA LYS A 131 -10.41 25.66 -7.19
C LYS A 131 -10.48 24.72 -5.98
N ARG A 132 -11.34 23.70 -6.00
CA ARG A 132 -11.49 22.76 -4.88
C ARG A 132 -10.33 21.77 -4.88
N LYS A 133 -9.74 21.59 -3.70
CA LYS A 133 -8.72 20.57 -3.46
C LYS A 133 -9.39 19.38 -2.80
N ALA A 134 -9.38 18.26 -3.50
CA ALA A 134 -9.91 17.01 -2.97
C ALA A 134 -8.96 15.85 -3.25
N VAL A 135 -8.97 14.87 -2.36
CA VAL A 135 -8.26 13.60 -2.53
C VAL A 135 -9.26 12.47 -2.65
N LEU A 136 -9.00 11.56 -3.60
CA LEU A 136 -9.70 10.29 -3.73
C LEU A 136 -8.92 9.21 -2.98
N VAL A 137 -9.62 8.46 -2.14
CA VAL A 137 -9.03 7.47 -1.23
C VAL A 137 -9.75 6.13 -1.39
N PRO A 138 -9.10 5.14 -2.01
CA PRO A 138 -9.60 3.77 -2.07
C PRO A 138 -9.47 3.07 -0.71
N LEU A 139 -10.57 2.51 -0.20
CA LEU A 139 -10.61 1.67 0.99
C LEU A 139 -11.42 0.39 0.69
N PRO A 140 -11.34 -0.67 1.52
CA PRO A 140 -12.11 -1.90 1.31
C PRO A 140 -13.63 -1.67 1.19
N ALA A 141 -14.16 -0.71 1.96
CA ALA A 141 -15.58 -0.33 1.95
C ALA A 141 -16.00 0.48 0.71
N GLY A 142 -15.05 0.98 -0.08
CA GLY A 142 -15.32 1.74 -1.29
C GLY A 142 -14.39 2.91 -1.53
N ILE A 143 -14.80 3.78 -2.45
CA ILE A 143 -14.04 4.95 -2.89
C ILE A 143 -14.56 6.19 -2.19
N TYR A 144 -13.71 6.79 -1.37
CA TYR A 144 -14.00 8.04 -0.69
C TYR A 144 -13.41 9.22 -1.46
N VAL A 145 -14.09 10.36 -1.41
CA VAL A 145 -13.55 11.66 -1.81
C VAL A 145 -13.60 12.58 -0.60
N HIS A 146 -12.46 13.16 -0.26
CA HIS A 146 -12.34 14.13 0.82
C HIS A 146 -12.02 15.51 0.26
N ASP A 147 -12.94 16.45 0.42
CA ASP A 147 -12.76 17.86 0.07
C ASP A 147 -12.15 18.61 1.26
N ILE A 148 -10.95 19.12 1.05
CA ILE A 148 -10.15 19.85 2.05
C ILE A 148 -10.78 21.21 2.36
N SER A 149 -11.39 21.85 1.36
CA SER A 149 -11.92 23.21 1.49
C SER A 149 -13.15 23.27 2.39
N HIS A 150 -13.90 22.15 2.42
CA HIS A 150 -15.13 22.02 3.18
C HIS A 150 -15.01 21.00 4.33
N SER A 151 -13.83 20.41 4.52
CA SER A 151 -13.58 19.30 5.46
C SER A 151 -14.64 18.19 5.35
N LYS A 152 -15.07 17.89 4.12
CA LYS A 152 -16.17 16.97 3.85
C LYS A 152 -15.65 15.69 3.24
N THR A 153 -15.92 14.56 3.88
CA THR A 153 -15.71 13.22 3.33
C THR A 153 -17.01 12.67 2.78
N GLU A 154 -16.97 12.12 1.58
CA GLU A 154 -18.10 11.47 0.92
C GLU A 154 -17.70 10.10 0.39
N LEU A 155 -18.53 9.08 0.63
CA LEU A 155 -18.39 7.77 0.00
C LEU A 155 -19.03 7.84 -1.39
N LYS A 156 -18.22 7.95 -2.44
CA LYS A 156 -18.68 8.08 -3.82
C LYS A 156 -19.13 6.75 -4.43
N LEU A 157 -18.40 5.69 -4.15
CA LEU A 157 -18.68 4.38 -4.73
C LEU A 157 -18.50 3.28 -3.67
N PRO A 158 -19.60 2.68 -3.15
CA PRO A 158 -19.50 1.61 -2.17
C PRO A 158 -18.94 0.32 -2.80
N SER A 159 -18.21 -0.44 -1.99
CA SER A 159 -17.60 -1.73 -2.33
C SER A 159 -18.01 -2.78 -1.30
N ILE A 160 -18.25 -4.01 -1.76
CA ILE A 160 -18.56 -5.16 -0.91
C ILE A 160 -17.69 -6.36 -1.33
N PRO A 161 -17.40 -7.33 -0.44
CA PRO A 161 -16.51 -8.45 -0.77
C PRO A 161 -16.94 -9.29 -1.97
N ALA A 162 -18.25 -9.39 -2.19
CA ALA A 162 -18.84 -10.14 -3.29
C ALA A 162 -18.69 -9.45 -4.66
N SER A 163 -18.48 -8.14 -4.68
CA SER A 163 -18.28 -7.32 -5.88
C SER A 163 -17.34 -6.15 -5.54
N PRO A 164 -16.04 -6.47 -5.32
CA PRO A 164 -15.08 -5.49 -4.84
C PRO A 164 -14.73 -4.49 -5.94
N ILE A 165 -14.34 -3.28 -5.54
CA ILE A 165 -13.70 -2.32 -6.43
C ILE A 165 -12.20 -2.55 -6.39
N ILE A 166 -11.62 -2.83 -7.54
CA ILE A 166 -10.19 -3.10 -7.70
C ILE A 166 -9.56 -2.04 -8.57
N ASP A 167 -8.34 -1.63 -8.18
CA ASP A 167 -7.45 -0.73 -8.91
C ASP A 167 -8.08 0.56 -9.45
N PRO A 168 -8.73 1.36 -8.58
CA PRO A 168 -9.36 2.62 -8.98
C PRO A 168 -8.32 3.69 -9.35
N HIS A 169 -8.59 4.39 -10.45
CA HIS A 169 -7.74 5.45 -10.99
C HIS A 169 -8.55 6.63 -11.51
N LEU A 170 -8.11 7.85 -11.20
CA LEU A 170 -8.70 9.05 -11.79
C LEU A 170 -8.22 9.24 -13.23
N SER A 171 -9.10 9.79 -14.07
CA SER A 171 -8.68 10.36 -15.35
C SER A 171 -7.73 11.55 -15.14
N PRO A 172 -6.87 11.88 -16.11
CA PRO A 172 -5.91 12.99 -15.97
C PRO A 172 -6.55 14.35 -15.64
N ASP A 173 -7.79 14.59 -16.09
CA ASP A 173 -8.59 15.79 -15.82
C ASP A 173 -9.43 15.69 -14.54
N GLY A 174 -9.37 14.56 -13.82
CA GLY A 174 -10.05 14.31 -12.56
C GLY A 174 -11.58 14.22 -12.64
N SER A 175 -12.16 14.13 -13.84
CA SER A 175 -13.63 14.09 -14.04
C SER A 175 -14.21 12.68 -13.97
N MET A 176 -13.39 11.66 -14.29
CA MET A 176 -13.81 10.26 -14.36
C MET A 176 -12.98 9.41 -13.41
N LEU A 177 -13.60 8.34 -12.90
CA LEU A 177 -12.98 7.29 -12.12
C LEU A 177 -13.08 5.98 -12.88
N ALA A 178 -11.95 5.43 -13.32
CA ALA A 178 -11.88 4.09 -13.88
C ALA A 178 -11.60 3.08 -12.76
N TYR A 179 -12.22 1.90 -12.82
CA TYR A 179 -12.01 0.84 -11.85
C TYR A 179 -12.43 -0.52 -12.43
N VAL A 180 -11.93 -1.60 -11.83
CA VAL A 180 -12.37 -2.96 -12.15
C VAL A 180 -13.37 -3.43 -11.10
N ARG A 181 -14.46 -4.03 -11.55
CA ARG A 181 -15.47 -4.69 -10.72
C ARG A 181 -16.00 -5.90 -11.46
N ASP A 182 -16.17 -7.02 -10.78
CA ASP A 182 -16.70 -8.25 -11.37
C ASP A 182 -15.93 -8.72 -12.63
N CYS A 183 -14.61 -8.55 -12.62
CA CYS A 183 -13.71 -8.83 -13.75
C CYS A 183 -13.93 -7.95 -15.00
N GLU A 184 -14.69 -6.87 -14.89
CA GLU A 184 -14.99 -5.95 -15.98
C GLU A 184 -14.48 -4.55 -15.67
N LEU A 185 -14.16 -3.79 -16.73
CA LEU A 185 -13.77 -2.39 -16.63
C LEU A 185 -15.01 -1.52 -16.55
N HIS A 186 -15.05 -0.66 -15.54
CA HIS A 186 -16.08 0.35 -15.35
C HIS A 186 -15.47 1.75 -15.31
N VAL A 187 -16.30 2.74 -15.63
CA VAL A 187 -16.01 4.16 -15.43
C VAL A 187 -17.17 4.83 -14.71
N MET A 188 -16.86 5.80 -13.86
CA MET A 188 -17.84 6.63 -13.17
C MET A 188 -17.52 8.11 -13.38
N ASN A 189 -18.53 8.90 -13.73
CA ASN A 189 -18.42 10.36 -13.76
C ASN A 189 -18.58 10.89 -12.32
N LEU A 190 -17.58 11.60 -11.82
CA LEU A 190 -17.56 12.08 -10.43
C LEU A 190 -18.44 13.32 -10.19
N LEU A 191 -18.94 13.96 -11.26
CA LEU A 191 -19.86 15.08 -11.18
C LEU A 191 -21.33 14.64 -11.21
N SER A 192 -21.68 13.69 -12.08
CA SER A 192 -23.05 13.17 -12.19
C SER A 192 -23.31 11.94 -11.32
N ASP A 193 -22.26 11.35 -10.74
CA ASP A 193 -22.28 10.08 -10.01
C ASP A 193 -22.82 8.90 -10.84
N GLU A 194 -22.79 9.01 -12.17
CA GLU A 194 -23.22 7.97 -13.09
C GLU A 194 -22.07 7.00 -13.39
N SER A 195 -22.36 5.70 -13.36
CA SER A 195 -21.40 4.64 -13.70
C SER A 195 -21.80 3.92 -14.98
N LYS A 196 -20.78 3.47 -15.72
CA LYS A 196 -20.93 2.73 -16.98
C LYS A 196 -19.91 1.61 -17.05
N GLN A 197 -20.37 0.41 -17.37
CA GLN A 197 -19.52 -0.73 -17.72
C GLN A 197 -19.01 -0.58 -19.16
N LEU A 198 -17.71 -0.78 -19.37
CA LEU A 198 -17.05 -0.63 -20.67
C LEU A 198 -16.74 -1.96 -21.35
N THR A 199 -16.48 -3.02 -20.58
CA THR A 199 -16.17 -4.35 -21.11
C THR A 199 -17.20 -5.38 -20.68
N HIS A 200 -17.35 -6.46 -21.45
CA HIS A 200 -18.27 -7.57 -21.16
C HIS A 200 -17.64 -8.89 -21.60
N GLY A 201 -17.98 -9.99 -20.92
CA GLY A 201 -17.63 -11.36 -21.30
C GLY A 201 -16.48 -11.99 -20.52
N ALA A 202 -15.92 -11.31 -19.51
CA ALA A 202 -14.83 -11.85 -18.70
C ALA A 202 -15.25 -13.09 -17.89
N LYS A 203 -16.51 -13.16 -17.45
CA LYS A 203 -17.05 -14.29 -16.68
C LYS A 203 -17.61 -15.44 -17.54
N GLU A 204 -17.94 -15.22 -18.82
CA GLU A 204 -18.58 -16.26 -19.66
C GLU A 204 -17.61 -17.33 -20.19
N ASN A 205 -16.31 -17.10 -20.18
CA ASN A 205 -15.31 -18.06 -20.69
C ASN A 205 -14.81 -19.07 -19.64
N GLY A 206 -15.45 -19.14 -18.47
CA GLY A 206 -15.25 -20.22 -17.50
C GLY A 206 -15.96 -21.50 -17.94
N PHE A 207 -15.58 -22.09 -19.09
CA PHE A 207 -15.99 -23.45 -19.45
C PHE A 207 -15.45 -24.43 -18.42
N VAL A 208 -16.21 -24.69 -17.36
CA VAL A 208 -16.19 -25.99 -16.69
C VAL A 208 -17.31 -26.79 -17.32
N SER A 209 -17.02 -27.46 -18.44
CA SER A 209 -17.82 -28.58 -18.89
C SER A 209 -17.55 -29.76 -17.94
N PRO A 210 -18.54 -30.23 -17.15
CA PRO A 210 -18.41 -31.55 -16.55
C PRO A 210 -18.64 -32.56 -17.67
N VAL A 211 -17.55 -33.10 -18.22
CA VAL A 211 -17.63 -34.36 -18.96
C VAL A 211 -17.82 -35.46 -17.91
N PHE A 212 -19.06 -35.82 -17.63
CA PHE A 212 -19.37 -37.14 -17.07
C PHE A 212 -19.68 -38.07 -18.24
N GLY A 213 -18.78 -39.03 -18.45
CA GLY A 213 -19.06 -40.27 -19.17
C GLY A 213 -19.56 -41.35 -18.22
#